data_AF-A0A960DKV9-F1
#
_entry.id   AF-A0A960DKV9-F1
#
_cell.length_a   1.000
_cell.length_b   1.000
_cell.length_c   1.000
_cell.angle_alpha   90.00
_cell.angle_beta   90.00
_cell.angle_gamma   90.00
#
_symmetry.space_group_name_H-M   'P 1'
#
loop_
_entity.id
_entity.type
_entity.pdbx_description
1 polymer ?
#
loop_
_entity_poly.entity_id
_entity_poly.type
_entity_poly.pdbx_seq_one_letter_code
_entity_poly.pdbx_strand_id
1 'polypeptide(L)'
;MTQPGKGRKGTRTSAFGVGKREGHDSSAFYERFHAPVVSDDDTINAPSFVDDIVVGDARDMSRVADSSVALVVTSPPYFAGK
;
A
#
# COMPACT_ATOMS: atom_id res chain seq x y z
N MET A 1 26.48 24.23 -27.76
CA MET A 1 25.27 23.91 -26.98
C MET A 1 25.03 22.41 -27.12
N THR A 2 25.15 21.69 -26.00
CA THR A 2 25.41 20.24 -25.89
C THR A 2 24.12 19.41 -26.01
N GLN A 3 24.14 18.31 -26.77
CA GLN A 3 23.03 17.35 -26.85
C GLN A 3 22.86 16.58 -25.51
N PRO A 4 21.62 16.28 -25.07
CA PRO A 4 21.40 15.47 -23.88
C PRO A 4 21.80 14.01 -24.14
N GLY A 5 22.60 13.45 -23.23
CA GLY A 5 23.12 12.08 -23.34
C GLY A 5 22.01 11.03 -23.28
N LYS A 6 22.07 10.06 -24.21
CA LYS A 6 21.21 8.88 -24.26
C LYS A 6 21.39 8.08 -22.97
N GLY A 7 20.41 8.15 -22.06
CA GLY A 7 20.41 7.38 -20.80
C GLY A 7 20.62 5.88 -21.07
N ARG A 8 21.54 5.25 -20.33
CA ARG A 8 21.79 3.80 -20.41
C ARG A 8 20.48 3.06 -20.13
N LYS A 9 20.11 2.13 -21.01
CA LYS A 9 18.99 1.20 -20.76
C LYS A 9 19.29 0.39 -19.50
N GLY A 10 18.40 0.47 -18.52
CA GLY A 10 18.44 -0.37 -17.32
C GLY A 10 18.20 -1.84 -17.66
N THR A 11 18.66 -2.72 -16.78
CA THR A 11 18.44 -4.17 -16.82
C THR A 11 17.06 -4.54 -16.29
N ARG A 12 16.57 -5.75 -16.61
CA ARG A 12 15.26 -6.26 -16.18
C ARG A 12 15.46 -7.37 -15.14
N THR A 13 14.77 -7.27 -14.01
CA THR A 13 14.87 -8.25 -12.91
C THR A 13 14.40 -9.65 -13.36
N SER A 14 15.15 -10.68 -12.96
CA SER A 14 14.82 -12.10 -13.18
C SER A 14 13.65 -12.55 -12.28
N ALA A 15 12.87 -13.54 -12.74
CA ALA A 15 11.81 -14.16 -11.93
C ALA A 15 12.36 -14.96 -10.73
N PHE A 16 13.64 -15.37 -10.74
CA PHE A 16 14.33 -16.05 -9.63
C PHE A 16 15.85 -15.82 -9.66
N GLY A 17 16.50 -15.76 -8.49
CA GLY A 17 17.95 -15.57 -8.32
C GLY A 17 18.39 -14.10 -8.37
N VAL A 18 19.07 -13.63 -7.31
CA VAL A 18 19.48 -12.21 -7.18
C VAL A 18 20.79 -11.91 -7.92
N GLY A 19 20.68 -11.13 -9.01
CA GLY A 19 21.82 -10.43 -9.63
C GLY A 19 22.11 -9.10 -8.93
N LYS A 20 23.36 -8.62 -9.01
CA LYS A 20 23.93 -7.48 -8.24
C LYS A 20 23.08 -6.19 -8.32
N ARG A 21 23.19 -5.38 -7.25
CA ARG A 21 22.52 -4.09 -6.98
C ARG A 21 22.45 -3.16 -8.20
N GLU A 22 21.46 -3.40 -9.04
CA GLU A 22 20.99 -2.51 -10.10
C GLU A 22 19.69 -1.89 -9.58
N GLY A 23 19.47 -0.60 -9.84
CA GLY A 23 18.26 0.08 -9.36
C GLY A 23 17.02 -0.69 -9.81
N HIS A 24 16.21 -1.16 -8.85
CA HIS A 24 14.99 -1.89 -9.14
C HIS A 24 13.91 -0.89 -9.54
N ASP A 25 13.62 -0.82 -10.84
CA ASP A 25 12.43 -0.15 -11.33
C ASP A 25 11.20 -1.02 -11.01
N SER A 26 10.45 -0.60 -9.98
CA SER A 26 9.23 -1.27 -9.52
C SER A 26 7.96 -0.76 -10.21
N SER A 27 8.06 0.07 -11.26
CA SER A 27 6.90 0.68 -11.92
C SER A 27 5.85 -0.36 -12.35
N ALA A 28 6.27 -1.45 -12.99
CA ALA A 28 5.38 -2.52 -13.43
C ALA A 28 4.69 -3.31 -12.29
N PHE A 29 5.23 -3.25 -11.07
CA PHE A 29 4.56 -3.79 -9.88
C PHE A 29 3.49 -2.82 -9.38
N TYR A 30 3.81 -1.53 -9.30
CA TYR A 30 2.88 -0.49 -8.81
C TYR A 30 1.76 -0.15 -9.81
N GLU A 31 1.99 -0.27 -11.12
CA GLU A 31 0.97 -0.06 -12.17
C GLU A 31 -0.23 -1.00 -12.06
N ARG A 32 -0.10 -2.12 -11.34
CA ARG A 32 -1.22 -3.06 -11.09
C ARG A 32 -2.24 -2.51 -10.08
N PHE A 33 -1.88 -1.48 -9.33
CA PHE A 33 -2.76 -0.87 -8.35
C PHE A 33 -3.43 0.36 -8.97
N HIS A 34 -4.76 0.36 -9.02
CA HIS A 34 -5.51 1.54 -9.39
C HIS A 34 -5.45 2.55 -8.25
N ALA A 35 -5.22 3.83 -8.59
CA ALA A 35 -5.29 4.90 -7.61
C ALA A 35 -6.69 4.93 -6.98
N PRO A 36 -6.81 5.05 -5.65
CA PRO A 36 -8.11 5.15 -5.01
C PRO A 36 -8.81 6.45 -5.42
N VAL A 37 -10.14 6.42 -5.43
CA VAL A 37 -10.94 7.65 -5.49
C VAL A 37 -10.84 8.32 -4.12
N VAL A 38 -10.32 9.54 -4.09
CA VAL A 38 -10.28 10.36 -2.87
C VAL A 38 -11.59 11.13 -2.78
N SER A 39 -12.23 11.08 -1.63
CA SER A 39 -13.43 11.87 -1.33
C SER A 39 -13.04 13.25 -0.80
N ASP A 40 -13.81 14.28 -1.16
CA ASP A 40 -13.73 15.63 -0.57
C ASP A 40 -14.65 15.77 0.67
N ASP A 41 -15.33 14.69 1.07
CA ASP A 41 -16.15 14.63 2.28
C ASP A 41 -15.29 14.75 3.55
N ASP A 42 -15.57 15.77 4.35
CA ASP A 42 -14.88 16.09 5.60
C ASP A 42 -15.68 15.69 6.85
N THR A 43 -16.77 14.94 6.69
CA THR A 43 -17.61 14.46 7.79
C THR A 43 -16.82 13.50 8.69
N ILE A 44 -16.79 13.82 10.00
CA ILE A 44 -16.23 12.94 11.04
C ILE A 44 -17.36 12.51 11.97
N ASN A 45 -17.65 11.21 11.98
CA ASN A 45 -18.68 10.63 12.82
C ASN A 45 -18.14 10.26 14.20
N ALA A 46 -19.03 10.25 15.19
CA ALA A 46 -18.72 9.70 16.50
C ALA A 46 -18.51 8.18 16.41
N PRO A 47 -17.57 7.60 17.17
CA PRO A 47 -17.36 6.16 17.18
C PRO A 47 -18.56 5.44 17.81
N SER A 48 -18.91 4.28 17.25
CA SER A 48 -19.99 3.42 17.76
C SER A 48 -19.65 2.73 19.09
N PHE A 49 -18.36 2.62 19.42
CA PHE A 49 -17.84 2.06 20.66
C PHE A 49 -16.45 2.66 20.97
N VAL A 50 -16.07 2.67 22.24
CA VAL A 50 -14.76 3.16 22.71
C VAL A 50 -14.27 2.21 23.81
N ASP A 51 -12.95 1.97 23.87
CA ASP A 51 -12.31 1.13 24.89
C ASP A 51 -12.78 -0.33 24.93
N ASP A 52 -13.21 -0.87 23.77
CA ASP A 52 -13.67 -2.25 23.62
C ASP A 52 -12.74 -3.09 22.75
N ILE A 53 -12.61 -4.38 23.10
CA ILE A 53 -11.92 -5.39 22.28
C ILE A 53 -12.94 -6.15 21.44
N VAL A 54 -12.74 -6.13 20.12
CA VAL A 54 -13.55 -6.87 19.16
C VAL A 54 -12.75 -8.05 18.62
N VAL A 55 -13.22 -9.28 18.87
CA VAL A 55 -12.71 -10.47 18.17
C VAL A 55 -13.48 -10.62 16.86
N GLY A 56 -12.78 -10.60 15.73
CA GLY A 56 -13.39 -10.66 14.41
C GLY A 56 -12.38 -10.81 13.28
N ASP A 57 -12.91 -10.90 12.05
CA ASP A 57 -12.12 -10.90 10.82
C ASP A 57 -11.96 -9.45 10.34
N ALA A 58 -10.73 -9.01 10.06
CA ALA A 58 -10.47 -7.66 9.56
C ALA A 58 -11.08 -7.38 8.17
N ARG A 59 -11.58 -8.40 7.47
CA ARG A 59 -12.38 -8.25 6.24
C ARG A 59 -13.81 -7.79 6.51
N ASP A 60 -14.30 -7.96 7.74
CA ASP A 60 -15.60 -7.47 8.22
C ASP A 60 -15.38 -6.50 9.39
N MET A 61 -15.44 -5.20 9.07
CA MET A 61 -15.32 -4.13 10.05
C MET A 61 -16.67 -3.46 10.34
N SER A 62 -17.80 -4.14 10.11
CA SER A 62 -19.16 -3.59 10.25
C SER A 62 -19.49 -3.02 11.64
N ARG A 63 -18.70 -3.38 12.66
CA ARG A 63 -18.82 -2.79 14.01
C ARG A 63 -18.28 -1.37 14.08
N VAL A 64 -17.26 -1.03 13.29
CA VAL A 64 -16.65 0.32 13.24
C VAL A 64 -17.55 1.22 12.41
N ALA A 65 -17.92 2.37 12.95
CA ALA A 65 -18.73 3.33 12.21
C ALA A 65 -17.93 3.94 11.03
N ASP A 66 -18.63 4.22 9.93
CA ASP A 66 -18.03 4.91 8.79
C ASP A 66 -17.52 6.30 9.21
N SER A 67 -16.41 6.75 8.62
CA SER A 67 -15.80 8.06 8.86
C SER A 67 -15.56 8.40 10.34
N SER A 68 -15.29 7.39 11.19
CA SER A 68 -15.08 7.59 12.63
C SER A 68 -13.65 7.32 13.13
N VAL A 69 -12.69 7.09 12.22
CA VAL A 69 -11.32 6.66 12.55
C VAL A 69 -10.29 7.68 12.07
N ALA A 70 -9.50 8.21 13.00
CA ALA A 70 -8.41 9.14 12.69
C ALA A 70 -7.04 8.47 12.46
N LEU A 71 -6.79 7.33 13.11
CA LEU A 71 -5.53 6.59 13.02
C LEU A 71 -5.79 5.09 13.05
N VAL A 72 -5.09 4.37 12.17
CA VAL A 72 -5.07 2.90 12.15
C VAL A 72 -3.63 2.44 12.34
N VAL A 73 -3.42 1.52 13.28
CA VAL A 73 -2.16 0.78 13.43
C VAL A 73 -2.45 -0.68 13.08
N THR A 74 -1.71 -1.22 12.12
CA THR A 74 -1.92 -2.59 11.63
C THR A 74 -0.59 -3.30 11.38
N SER A 75 -0.57 -4.59 11.69
CA SER A 75 0.55 -5.50 11.41
C SER A 75 0.00 -6.75 10.71
N PRO A 76 -0.50 -6.63 9.47
CA PRO A 76 -1.06 -7.76 8.74
C PRO A 76 0.02 -8.83 8.53
N PRO A 77 -0.35 -10.11 8.37
CA PRO A 77 0.62 -11.18 8.17
C PRO A 77 1.43 -10.92 6.91
N TYR A 78 2.72 -10.69 7.08
CA TYR A 78 3.66 -10.67 5.97
C TYR A 78 3.92 -12.14 5.61
N PHE A 79 3.49 -12.57 4.42
CA PHE A 79 3.72 -13.91 3.87
C PHE A 79 5.22 -14.17 3.61
N ALA A 80 6.04 -14.08 4.66
CA ALA A 80 7.44 -14.47 4.66
C ALA A 80 7.49 -15.99 4.81
N GLY A 81 7.41 -16.69 3.68
CA GLY A 81 7.62 -18.13 3.64
C GLY A 81 8.98 -18.51 4.21
N LYS A 82 9.01 -19.56 5.02
CA LYS A 82 10.17 -20.44 5.16
C LYS A 82 9.94 -21.68 4.34
#